data_AF-A0A7S1QRZ6-F1
#
_entry.id   AF-A0A7S1QRZ6-F1
#
_cell.length_a   1.000
_cell.length_b   1.000
_cell.length_c   1.000
_cell.angle_alpha   90.00
_cell.angle_beta   90.00
_cell.angle_gamma   90.00
#
_symmetry.space_group_name_H-M   'P 1'
#
loop_
_entity.id
_entity.type
_entity.pdbx_description
1 polymer ?
#
loop_
_entity_poly.entity_id
_entity_poly.type
_entity_poly.pdbx_seq_one_letter_code
_entity_poly.pdbx_strand_id
1 'polypeptide(L)'
;VTGLSAGVVYVVCSHGIFADASSDYVVENPNVPAAIAAGIGFFVAQAFGGVFDMTSDALLYCYGLDLHEGGSAETAPPGLRRLVLSKGGGPVENSSGSSSSRNKK
;
A
#
# COMPACT_ATOMS: atom_id res chain seq x y z
N VAL A 1 0.69 12.29 -2.19
CA VAL A 1 -0.75 12.34 -2.54
C VAL A 1 -1.34 13.73 -2.36
N THR A 2 -1.16 14.37 -1.19
CA THR A 2 -1.58 15.75 -0.88
C THR A 2 -1.04 16.82 -1.81
N GLY A 3 0.26 16.80 -2.11
CA GLY A 3 0.87 17.78 -3.03
C GLY A 3 0.39 17.62 -4.48
N LEU A 4 0.05 16.40 -4.89
CA LEU A 4 -0.42 16.12 -6.24
C LEU A 4 -1.89 16.56 -6.42
N SER A 5 -2.76 16.31 -5.44
CA SER A 5 -4.14 16.80 -5.49
C SER A 5 -4.20 18.33 -5.46
N ALA A 6 -3.39 18.99 -4.64
CA ALA A 6 -3.30 20.45 -4.59
C ALA A 6 -2.76 21.04 -5.90
N GLY A 7 -1.69 20.45 -6.46
CA GLY A 7 -1.08 20.91 -7.70
C GLY A 7 -2.01 20.80 -8.90
N VAL A 8 -2.76 19.69 -9.03
CA VAL A 8 -3.74 19.51 -10.11
C VAL A 8 -4.85 20.55 -10.01
N VAL A 9 -5.39 20.79 -8.81
CA VAL A 9 -6.45 21.79 -8.61
C VAL A 9 -5.95 23.20 -8.90
N TYR A 10 -4.72 23.53 -8.48
CA TYR A 10 -4.12 24.83 -8.77
C TYR A 10 -3.99 25.06 -10.27
N VAL A 11 -3.48 24.08 -11.03
CA VAL A 11 -3.34 24.19 -12.49
C VAL A 11 -4.71 24.34 -13.17
N VAL A 12 -5.72 23.59 -12.73
CA VAL A 12 -7.08 23.68 -13.28
C VAL A 12 -7.72 25.05 -12.99
N CYS A 13 -7.56 25.59 -11.78
CA CYS A 13 -8.08 26.91 -11.45
C CYS A 13 -7.30 28.05 -12.11
N SER A 14 -6.04 27.81 -12.49
CA SER A 14 -5.19 28.81 -13.16
C SER A 14 -5.39 28.88 -14.68
N HIS A 15 -6.21 27.99 -15.26
CA HIS A 15 -6.41 27.89 -16.70
C HIS A 15 -7.88 27.75 -17.11
N GLY A 16 -8.20 28.22 -18.31
CA GLY A 16 -9.53 28.07 -18.91
C GLY A 16 -10.61 28.91 -18.23
N ILE A 17 -11.82 28.37 -18.20
CA ILE A 17 -13.05 28.97 -17.65
C ILE A 17 -12.88 29.51 -16.22
N PHE A 18 -12.06 28.85 -15.40
CA PHE A 18 -11.85 29.24 -14.00
C PHE A 18 -10.92 30.44 -13.82
N ALA A 19 -10.14 30.79 -14.84
CA ALA A 19 -9.23 31.94 -14.82
C ALA A 19 -9.78 33.14 -15.61
N ASP A 20 -10.87 32.96 -16.36
CA ASP A 20 -11.46 34.00 -17.19
C ASP A 20 -12.44 34.86 -16.39
N ALA A 21 -12.18 36.16 -16.30
CA ALA A 21 -13.00 37.10 -15.53
C ALA A 21 -14.41 37.33 -16.09
N SER A 22 -14.67 36.87 -17.32
CA SER A 22 -16.01 36.94 -17.95
C SER A 22 -16.83 35.67 -17.71
N SER A 23 -16.28 34.67 -17.01
CA SER A 23 -16.97 33.42 -16.72
C SER A 23 -17.66 33.43 -15.35
N ASP A 24 -18.84 32.81 -15.28
CA ASP A 24 -19.59 32.60 -14.03
C ASP A 24 -18.85 31.75 -12.99
N TYR A 25 -17.77 31.06 -13.39
CA TYR A 25 -17.00 30.14 -12.55
C TYR A 25 -15.60 30.65 -12.22
N VAL A 26 -15.35 31.96 -12.37
CA VAL A 26 -14.05 32.54 -12.07
C VAL A 26 -13.64 32.27 -10.62
N VAL A 27 -12.42 31.77 -10.45
CA VAL A 27 -11.81 31.53 -9.14
C VAL A 27 -10.77 32.61 -8.91
N GLU A 28 -11.16 33.66 -8.18
CA GLU A 28 -10.27 34.79 -7.88
C GLU A 28 -9.01 34.39 -7.10
N ASN A 29 -9.11 33.34 -6.27
CA ASN A 29 -7.99 32.83 -5.50
C ASN A 29 -7.86 31.30 -5.64
N PRO A 30 -7.01 30.80 -6.57
CA PRO A 30 -6.85 29.36 -6.81
C PRO A 30 -6.21 28.62 -5.63
N ASN A 31 -5.62 29.34 -4.66
CA ASN A 31 -5.01 28.73 -3.48
C ASN A 31 -6.05 28.14 -2.51
N VAL A 32 -7.25 28.71 -2.46
CA VAL A 32 -8.33 28.23 -1.57
C VAL A 32 -8.80 26.82 -1.94
N PRO A 33 -9.25 26.54 -3.18
CA PRO A 33 -9.63 25.18 -3.56
C PRO A 33 -8.44 24.22 -3.53
N ALA A 34 -7.22 24.68 -3.85
CA ALA A 34 -6.02 23.86 -3.75
C ALA A 34 -5.72 23.44 -2.30
N ALA A 35 -5.89 24.33 -1.32
CA ALA A 35 -5.71 24.03 0.10
C ALA A 35 -6.77 23.03 0.61
N ILE A 36 -8.03 23.17 0.18
CA ILE A 36 -9.10 22.22 0.52
C ILE A 36 -8.80 20.83 -0.05
N ALA A 37 -8.39 20.76 -1.32
CA ALA A 37 -8.01 19.51 -1.98
C ALA A 37 -6.76 18.86 -1.34
N ALA A 38 -5.82 19.67 -0.85
CA ALA A 38 -4.68 19.19 -0.06
C ALA A 38 -5.16 18.58 1.27
N GLY A 39 -6.06 19.26 1.97
CA GLY A 39 -6.61 18.80 3.25
C GLY A 39 -7.36 17.47 3.11
N ILE A 40 -8.26 17.35 2.14
CA ILE A 40 -8.97 16.09 1.87
C ILE A 40 -7.99 14.98 1.53
N GLY A 41 -7.02 15.25 0.65
CA GLY A 41 -5.98 14.29 0.30
C GLY A 41 -5.16 13.82 1.51
N PHE A 42 -4.97 14.69 2.51
CA PHE A 42 -4.23 14.36 3.73
C PHE A 42 -5.02 13.40 4.61
N PHE A 43 -6.30 13.68 4.84
CA PHE A 43 -7.16 12.80 5.63
C PHE A 43 -7.29 11.41 5.02
N VAL A 44 -7.47 11.32 3.69
CA VAL A 44 -7.52 10.04 3.00
C VAL A 44 -6.20 9.30 3.13
N ALA A 45 -5.07 9.98 2.94
CA ALA A 45 -3.75 9.38 3.10
C ALA A 45 -3.52 8.84 4.51
N GLN A 46 -3.92 9.60 5.53
CA GLN A 46 -3.78 9.22 6.93
C GLN A 46 -4.65 8.00 7.25
N ALA A 47 -5.91 7.98 6.80
CA ALA A 47 -6.81 6.86 7.01
C ALA A 47 -6.29 5.58 6.32
N PHE A 48 -5.88 5.69 5.05
CA PHE A 48 -5.31 4.55 4.32
C PHE A 48 -3.99 4.07 4.92
N GLY A 49 -3.10 4.99 5.31
CA GLY A 49 -1.84 4.67 5.97
C GLY A 49 -2.05 3.89 7.26
N GLY A 50 -2.98 4.34 8.12
CA GLY A 50 -3.29 3.65 9.38
C GLY A 50 -3.84 2.23 9.17
N VAL A 51 -4.72 2.03 8.20
CA VAL A 51 -5.24 0.70 7.85
C VAL A 51 -4.14 -0.18 7.26
N PHE A 52 -3.30 0.39 6.39
CA PHE A 52 -2.19 -0.32 5.78
C PHE A 52 -1.14 -0.75 6.80
N ASP A 53 -0.82 0.11 7.78
CA ASP A 53 0.13 -0.18 8.85
C ASP A 53 -0.41 -1.29 9.76
N MET A 54 -1.66 -1.20 10.22
CA MET A 54 -2.29 -2.27 11.03
C MET A 54 -2.33 -3.61 10.29
N THR A 55 -2.64 -3.59 9.00
CA THR A 55 -2.68 -4.81 8.18
C THR A 55 -1.27 -5.37 7.97
N SER A 56 -0.27 -4.51 7.73
CA SER A 56 1.12 -4.92 7.54
C SER A 56 1.70 -5.49 8.83
N ASP A 57 1.41 -4.91 9.99
CA ASP A 57 1.82 -5.42 11.29
C ASP A 57 1.21 -6.80 11.57
N ALA A 58 -0.07 -6.99 11.27
CA ALA A 58 -0.74 -8.29 11.40
C ALA A 58 -0.13 -9.34 10.46
N LEU A 59 0.14 -8.98 9.20
CA LEU A 59 0.78 -9.88 8.24
C LEU A 59 2.21 -10.25 8.66
N LEU A 60 2.98 -9.28 9.15
CA LEU A 60 4.35 -9.50 9.65
C LEU A 60 4.35 -10.32 10.93
N TYR A 61 3.38 -10.12 11.83
CA TYR A 61 3.24 -10.89 13.05
C TYR A 61 2.91 -12.35 12.74
N CYS A 62 1.88 -12.60 11.93
CA CYS A 62 1.51 -13.96 11.51
C CYS A 62 2.69 -14.66 10.79
N TYR A 63 3.43 -13.92 9.96
CA TYR A 63 4.62 -14.43 9.29
C TYR A 63 5.75 -14.79 10.28
N GLY A 64 6.04 -13.91 11.24
CA GLY A 64 7.08 -14.16 12.25
C GLY A 64 6.73 -15.32 13.17
N LEU A 65 5.46 -15.45 13.54
CA LEU A 65 4.96 -16.56 14.35
C LEU A 65 5.05 -17.90 13.59
N ASP A 66 4.64 -17.92 12.31
CA ASP A 66 4.73 -19.13 11.47
C ASP A 66 6.19 -19.60 11.32
N LEU A 67 7.13 -18.66 11.16
CA LEU A 67 8.57 -18.98 11.16
C LEU A 67 9.07 -19.51 12.51
N HIS A 68 8.61 -18.93 13.62
CA HIS A 68 9.04 -19.32 14.97
C HIS A 68 8.52 -20.71 15.37
N GLU A 69 7.32 -21.09 14.92
CA GLU A 69 6.73 -22.41 15.15
C GLU A 69 7.26 -23.51 14.20
N GLY A 70 8.17 -23.15 13.28
CA GLY A 70 8.76 -24.09 12.31
C GLY A 70 7.91 -24.33 11.06
N GLY A 71 6.91 -23.48 10.82
CA GLY A 71 6.08 -23.49 9.61
C GLY A 71 6.81 -22.96 8.36
N SER A 72 6.22 -23.19 7.19
CA SER A 72 6.83 -22.86 5.88
C SER A 72 6.64 -21.40 5.45
N ALA A 73 6.24 -20.51 6.37
CA ALA A 73 5.93 -19.12 6.09
C ALA A 73 4.79 -18.98 5.05
N GLU A 74 3.79 -19.87 5.10
CA GLU A 74 2.71 -19.94 4.10
C GLU A 74 1.73 -18.78 4.22
N THR A 75 1.68 -18.13 5.39
CA THR A 75 0.83 -16.97 5.64
C THR A 75 1.33 -15.70 4.95
N ALA A 76 2.56 -15.70 4.40
CA ALA A 76 3.07 -14.57 3.63
C ALA A 76 2.60 -14.59 2.16
N PRO A 77 2.20 -13.43 1.62
CA PRO A 77 1.97 -13.26 0.18
C PRO A 77 3.19 -13.75 -0.64
N PRO A 78 2.98 -14.39 -1.80
CA PRO A 78 4.06 -15.02 -2.59
C PRO A 78 5.22 -14.07 -2.93
N GLY A 79 4.95 -12.78 -3.11
CA GLY A 79 5.95 -11.76 -3.39
C GLY A 79 6.94 -11.51 -2.24
N LEU A 80 6.49 -11.59 -0.98
CA LEU A 80 7.33 -11.42 0.21
C LEU A 80 8.19 -12.67 0.46
N ARG A 81 7.66 -13.87 0.23
CA ARG A 81 8.43 -15.14 0.31
C ARG A 81 9.67 -15.09 -0.58
N ARG A 82 9.51 -14.57 -1.81
CA ARG A 82 10.61 -14.46 -2.79
C ARG A 82 11.68 -13.44 -2.37
N LEU A 83 11.29 -12.33 -1.75
CA LEU A 83 12.22 -11.29 -1.30
C LEU A 83 13.01 -11.74 -0.06
N VAL A 84 12.39 -12.49 0.87
CA VAL A 84 13.08 -13.03 2.05
C VAL A 84 14.09 -14.10 1.65
N LEU A 85 13.71 -15.04 0.77
CA LEU A 85 14.64 -16.03 0.19
C LEU A 85 15.80 -15.37 -0.57
N SER A 86 15.61 -14.14 -1.07
CA SER A 86 16.63 -13.39 -1.80
C SER A 86 17.55 -12.55 -0.89
N LYS A 87 17.16 -12.22 0.34
CA LYS A 87 17.90 -11.29 1.24
C LYS A 87 18.48 -11.97 2.48
N GLY A 88 17.93 -13.11 2.91
CA GLY A 88 18.50 -14.01 3.91
C GLY A 88 19.00 -15.29 3.23
N GLY A 89 20.28 -15.59 3.40
CA GLY A 89 21.03 -16.51 2.55
C GLY A 89 20.61 -17.98 2.56
N GLY A 90 20.85 -18.63 1.42
CA GLY A 90 21.11 -20.07 1.30
C GLY A 90 19.90 -20.99 1.49
N PRO A 91 19.91 -22.18 0.85
CA PRO A 91 18.77 -23.08 0.83
C PRO A 91 18.57 -23.72 2.20
N VAL A 92 17.32 -23.77 2.68
CA VAL A 92 16.92 -24.78 3.67
C VAL A 92 16.77 -26.10 2.90
N GLU A 93 17.91 -26.72 2.61
CA GLU A 93 17.96 -28.14 2.30
C GLU A 93 18.04 -28.88 3.64
N ASN A 94 16.97 -29.57 3.99
CA ASN A 94 17.06 -30.82 4.74
C ASN A 94 15.79 -31.64 4.46
N SER A 95 15.84 -32.39 3.35
CA SER A 95 15.79 -33.85 3.41
C SER A 95 14.90 -34.47 4.49
N SER A 96 13.63 -34.68 4.17
CA SER A 96 12.92 -35.89 4.60
C SER A 96 11.94 -36.34 3.52
N GLY A 97 12.49 -36.92 2.46
CA GLY A 97 11.74 -37.87 1.66
C GLY A 97 11.60 -39.20 2.43
N SER A 98 10.38 -39.72 2.55
CA SER A 98 10.10 -41.15 2.46
C SER A 98 8.59 -41.41 2.45
N SER A 99 8.08 -41.66 1.25
CA SER A 99 7.26 -42.83 0.90
C SER A 99 6.54 -43.55 2.04
N SER A 100 5.21 -43.52 2.05
CA SER A 100 4.45 -44.73 2.40
C SER A 100 3.02 -44.69 1.88
N SER A 101 2.79 -45.44 0.80
CA SER A 101 1.48 -45.95 0.40
C SER A 101 0.71 -46.48 1.59
N ARG A 102 -0.50 -45.97 1.85
CA ARG A 102 -1.49 -46.69 2.64
C ARG A 102 -2.82 -46.75 1.91
N ASN A 103 -2.86 -47.78 1.06
CA ASN A 103 -4.06 -48.43 0.56
C ASN A 103 -5.02 -48.69 1.74
N LYS A 104 -6.26 -48.20 1.67
CA LYS A 104 -7.35 -48.65 2.55
C LYS A 104 -8.36 -49.39 1.68
N LYS A 105 -8.49 -50.67 2.01
CA LYS A 105 -9.57 -51.58 1.62
C LYS A 105 -10.95 -50.97 1.88
#